data_AF-A0A9W6JYL3-F1
#
_entry.id   AF-A0A9W6JYL3-F1
#
_cell.length_a   1.000
_cell.length_b   1.000
_cell.length_c   1.000
_cell.angle_alpha   90.00
_cell.angle_beta   90.00
_cell.angle_gamma   90.00
#
_symmetry.space_group_name_H-M   'P 1'
#
loop_
_entity.id
_entity.type
_entity.pdbx_description
1 polymer ?
#
loop_
_entity_poly.entity_id
_entity_poly.type
_entity_poly.pdbx_seq_one_letter_code
_entity_poly.pdbx_strand_id
1 'polypeptide(L)'
;MNDGRRQRLHEIATAARSFLEAIWPEWHAAWGETPMVMSRGTCGRSSLFLIGILQEHGLPAHWVSGTPRLGDDEPEVGPHGFFDGRQWQAHAWVRQHDMIIDVTADQFGAAPVLVVAATDRRYAEGCGDTALPEFAAVRQKAVVALLPRWHASPQRAILPAARALSC
;
A
#
# COMPACT_ATOMS: atom_id res chain seq x y z
N MET A 1 -14.52 17.59 11.21
CA MET A 1 -14.97 16.18 11.18
C MET A 1 -13.98 15.21 10.51
N ASN A 2 -12.89 15.67 9.86
CA ASN A 2 -11.95 14.78 9.16
C ASN A 2 -10.82 14.16 10.03
N ASP A 3 -10.50 14.75 11.19
CA ASP A 3 -9.35 14.30 11.99
C ASP A 3 -9.54 12.91 12.60
N GLY A 4 -10.74 12.58 13.10
CA GLY A 4 -11.01 11.25 13.67
C GLY A 4 -10.92 10.11 12.65
N ARG A 5 -11.34 10.36 11.39
CA ARG A 5 -11.19 9.38 10.30
C ARG A 5 -9.72 9.23 9.92
N ARG A 6 -9.00 10.34 9.74
CA ARG A 6 -7.58 10.35 9.39
C ARG A 6 -6.75 9.61 10.43
N GLN A 7 -7.02 9.87 11.71
CA GLN A 7 -6.36 9.20 12.83
C GLN A 7 -6.61 7.69 12.81
N ARG A 8 -7.86 7.26 12.62
CA ARG A 8 -8.21 5.83 12.52
C ARG A 8 -7.52 5.13 11.34
N LEU A 9 -7.48 5.77 10.17
CA LEU A 9 -6.75 5.24 9.01
C LEU A 9 -5.26 5.11 9.31
N HIS A 10 -4.68 6.11 9.98
CA HIS A 10 -3.27 6.11 10.35
C HIS A 10 -2.94 4.98 11.34
N GLU A 11 -3.78 4.74 12.34
CA GLU A 11 -3.61 3.64 13.30
C GLU A 11 -3.62 2.27 12.61
N ILE A 12 -4.61 2.02 11.75
CA ILE A 12 -4.71 0.76 11.00
C ILE A 12 -3.51 0.59 10.07
N ALA A 13 -3.16 1.64 9.32
CA ALA A 13 -2.02 1.64 8.41
C ALA A 13 -0.69 1.40 9.14
N THR A 14 -0.53 1.98 10.33
CA THR A 14 0.65 1.77 11.18
C THR A 14 0.74 0.33 11.65
N ALA A 15 -0.34 -0.26 12.14
CA ALA A 15 -0.35 -1.66 12.55
C ALA A 15 -0.05 -2.61 11.37
N ALA A 16 -0.65 -2.36 10.20
CA ALA A 16 -0.37 -3.11 8.98
C ALA A 16 1.09 -2.96 8.54
N ARG A 17 1.64 -1.74 8.58
CA ARG A 17 3.05 -1.45 8.28
C ARG A 17 3.99 -2.24 9.20
N SER A 18 3.79 -2.17 10.51
CA SER A 18 4.64 -2.89 11.49
C SER A 18 4.57 -4.40 11.31
N PHE A 19 3.43 -4.95 10.88
CA PHE A 19 3.34 -6.36 10.52
C PHE A 19 4.13 -6.67 9.24
N LEU A 20 3.97 -5.85 8.20
CA LEU A 20 4.64 -6.03 6.91
C LEU A 20 6.17 -5.91 6.99
N GLU A 21 6.71 -5.10 7.90
CA GLU A 21 8.16 -4.98 8.11
C GLU A 21 8.83 -6.32 8.45
N ALA A 22 8.12 -7.22 9.16
CA ALA A 22 8.60 -8.58 9.42
C ALA A 22 8.46 -9.52 8.22
N ILE A 23 7.62 -9.17 7.24
CA ILE A 23 7.33 -9.99 6.06
C ILE A 23 8.25 -9.65 4.88
N TRP A 24 8.61 -8.38 4.71
CA TRP A 24 9.41 -7.93 3.57
C TRP A 24 10.72 -8.70 3.36
N PRO A 25 11.49 -9.06 4.40
CA PRO A 25 12.67 -9.90 4.22
C PRO A 25 12.36 -11.25 3.56
N GLU A 26 11.22 -11.87 3.86
CA GLU A 26 10.82 -13.15 3.25
C GLU A 26 10.48 -12.98 1.77
N TRP A 27 9.81 -11.89 1.40
CA TRP A 27 9.53 -11.58 -0.01
C TRP A 27 10.80 -11.30 -0.81
N HIS A 28 11.72 -10.53 -0.23
CA HIS A 28 13.01 -10.22 -0.82
C HIS A 28 13.90 -11.45 -0.98
N ALA A 29 13.94 -12.33 0.03
CA ALA A 29 14.63 -13.60 -0.05
C ALA A 29 14.10 -14.49 -1.19
N ALA A 30 12.79 -14.46 -1.46
CA ALA A 30 12.18 -15.19 -2.56
C ALA A 30 12.51 -14.60 -3.95
N TRP A 31 12.88 -13.31 -4.03
CA TRP A 31 13.28 -12.62 -5.26
C TRP A 31 14.80 -12.61 -5.50
N GLY A 32 15.60 -12.87 -4.46
CA GLY A 32 17.06 -12.91 -4.55
C GLY A 32 17.75 -11.54 -4.43
N GLU A 33 17.04 -10.48 -4.08
CA GLU A 33 17.58 -9.14 -3.86
C GLU A 33 17.16 -8.64 -2.48
N THR A 34 18.08 -8.00 -1.74
CA THR A 34 17.77 -7.34 -0.47
C THR A 34 18.05 -5.84 -0.58
N PRO A 35 17.02 -5.00 -0.72
CA PRO A 35 17.21 -3.57 -0.88
C PRO A 35 17.61 -2.91 0.44
N MET A 36 18.23 -1.73 0.35
CA MET A 36 18.56 -0.91 1.52
C MET A 36 17.31 -0.46 2.29
N VAL A 37 16.21 -0.19 1.59
CA VAL A 37 14.89 0.10 2.16
C VAL A 37 13.96 -1.06 1.85
N MET A 38 13.51 -1.77 2.88
CA MET A 38 12.77 -3.03 2.75
C MET A 38 11.40 -2.89 2.10
N SER A 39 10.78 -1.71 2.11
CA SER A 39 9.52 -1.46 1.40
C SER A 39 9.69 -1.38 -0.12
N ARG A 40 10.94 -1.27 -0.63
CA ARG A 40 11.21 -1.13 -2.05
C ARG A 40 10.65 -2.33 -2.84
N GLY A 41 9.87 -2.04 -3.87
CA GLY A 41 9.28 -3.07 -4.75
C GLY A 41 8.16 -3.89 -4.10
N THR A 42 7.74 -3.58 -2.87
CA THR A 42 6.66 -4.30 -2.17
C THR A 42 5.31 -3.57 -2.22
N CYS A 43 5.28 -2.33 -2.73
CA CYS A 43 4.12 -1.43 -2.76
C CYS A 43 2.83 -2.08 -3.26
N GLY A 44 2.88 -2.88 -4.34
CA GLY A 44 1.70 -3.57 -4.86
C GLY A 44 1.11 -4.59 -3.87
N ARG A 45 1.96 -5.46 -3.30
CA ARG A 45 1.52 -6.49 -2.32
C ARG A 45 1.11 -5.85 -0.99
N SER A 46 1.86 -4.86 -0.51
CA SER A 46 1.58 -4.14 0.73
C SER A 46 0.26 -3.36 0.66
N SER A 47 -0.02 -2.70 -0.47
CA SER A 47 -1.30 -2.00 -0.68
C SER A 47 -2.48 -2.95 -0.79
N LEU A 48 -2.33 -4.09 -1.48
CA LEU A 48 -3.38 -5.13 -1.53
C LEU A 48 -3.67 -5.71 -0.15
N PHE A 49 -2.64 -6.00 0.65
CA PHE A 49 -2.81 -6.45 2.03
C PHE A 49 -3.57 -5.41 2.87
N LEU A 50 -3.17 -4.15 2.79
CA LEU A 50 -3.80 -3.06 3.53
C LEU A 50 -5.29 -2.89 3.18
N ILE A 51 -5.70 -3.09 1.93
CA ILE A 51 -7.12 -3.06 1.54
C ILE A 51 -7.91 -4.13 2.29
N GLY A 52 -7.39 -5.36 2.37
CA GLY A 52 -8.04 -6.44 3.13
C GLY A 52 -8.24 -6.04 4.60
N ILE A 53 -7.22 -5.44 5.21
CA ILE A 53 -7.31 -5.01 6.61
C ILE A 53 -8.31 -3.86 6.77
N LEU A 54 -8.31 -2.86 5.89
CA LEU A 54 -9.29 -1.77 5.95
C LEU A 54 -10.72 -2.27 5.77
N GLN A 55 -10.93 -3.25 4.88
CA GLN A 55 -12.24 -3.90 4.69
C GLN A 55 -12.71 -4.63 5.95
N GLU A 56 -11.83 -5.34 6.66
CA GLU A 56 -12.15 -5.97 7.95
C GLU A 56 -12.65 -4.96 8.99
N HIS A 57 -12.18 -3.71 8.91
CA HIS A 57 -12.59 -2.61 9.81
C HIS A 57 -13.78 -1.79 9.28
N GLY A 58 -14.45 -2.24 8.21
CA GLY A 58 -15.61 -1.56 7.61
C GLY A 58 -15.25 -0.29 6.84
N LEU A 59 -14.01 -0.19 6.35
CA LEU A 59 -13.48 0.95 5.60
C LEU A 59 -13.23 0.51 4.15
N PRO A 60 -14.23 0.56 3.25
CA PRO A 60 -14.05 0.15 1.87
C PRO A 60 -12.99 1.05 1.20
N ALA A 61 -11.97 0.41 0.64
CA ALA A 61 -10.83 1.07 0.00
C ALA A 61 -10.53 0.39 -1.33
N HIS A 62 -9.84 1.12 -2.21
CA HIS A 62 -9.43 0.65 -3.52
C HIS A 62 -7.92 0.74 -3.69
N TRP A 63 -7.40 -0.19 -4.48
CA TRP A 63 -6.02 -0.22 -4.89
C TRP A 63 -5.84 0.76 -6.04
N VAL A 64 -4.80 1.59 -5.97
CA VAL A 64 -4.47 2.58 -6.99
C VAL A 64 -3.00 2.43 -7.34
N SER A 65 -2.68 2.62 -8.61
CA SER A 65 -1.30 2.69 -9.08
C SER A 65 -1.10 3.75 -10.13
N GLY A 66 0.15 4.12 -10.34
CA GLY A 66 0.58 4.86 -11.51
C GLY A 66 1.98 4.45 -11.91
N THR A 67 2.21 4.38 -13.21
CA THR A 67 3.49 4.03 -13.81
C THR A 67 3.86 5.13 -14.80
N PRO A 68 4.99 5.84 -14.62
CA PRO A 68 5.35 6.97 -15.48
C PRO A 68 5.78 6.54 -16.88
N ARG A 69 6.12 5.26 -17.07
CA ARG A 69 6.56 4.64 -18.34
C ARG A 69 5.88 3.29 -18.51
N LEU A 70 5.72 2.78 -19.74
CA LEU A 70 5.19 1.43 -19.97
C LEU A 70 6.28 0.35 -19.91
N GLY A 71 7.55 0.74 -20.05
CA GLY A 71 8.74 -0.10 -19.88
C GLY A 71 9.94 0.72 -19.38
N ASP A 72 10.99 0.06 -18.92
CA ASP A 72 12.14 0.71 -18.28
C ASP A 72 12.86 1.72 -19.20
N ASP A 73 12.92 1.41 -20.49
CA ASP A 73 13.57 2.22 -21.52
C ASP A 73 12.58 3.06 -22.37
N GLU A 74 11.29 3.03 -22.02
CA GLU A 74 10.28 3.77 -22.79
C GLU A 74 10.16 5.23 -22.35
N PRO A 75 9.73 6.14 -23.25
CA PRO A 75 9.43 7.52 -22.87
C PRO A 75 8.38 7.61 -21.76
N GLU A 76 8.43 8.71 -20.99
CA GLU A 76 7.38 8.98 -20.01
C GLU A 76 6.04 9.19 -20.71
N VAL A 77 5.03 8.43 -20.29
CA VAL A 77 3.65 8.54 -20.79
C VAL A 77 2.83 9.57 -20.00
N GLY A 78 3.31 9.96 -18.82
CA GLY A 78 2.71 11.03 -18.04
C GLY A 78 3.17 11.07 -16.58
N PRO A 79 2.75 12.10 -15.83
CA PRO A 79 3.00 12.22 -14.41
C PRO A 79 2.14 11.21 -13.64
N HIS A 80 2.60 9.96 -13.56
CA HIS A 80 1.88 8.87 -12.91
C HIS A 80 2.78 8.19 -11.86
N GLY A 81 2.18 7.82 -10.72
CA GLY A 81 2.83 7.15 -9.61
C GLY A 81 3.08 8.10 -8.43
N PHE A 82 4.27 8.03 -7.85
CA PHE A 82 4.71 8.89 -6.75
C PHE A 82 5.81 9.86 -7.21
N PHE A 83 5.66 11.15 -6.93
CA PHE A 83 6.69 12.16 -7.20
C PHE A 83 7.62 12.31 -6.00
N ASP A 84 8.88 11.91 -6.17
CA ASP A 84 9.92 11.92 -5.11
C ASP A 84 10.59 13.29 -4.89
N GLY A 85 10.10 14.34 -5.58
CA GLY A 85 10.70 15.67 -5.61
C GLY A 85 11.65 15.89 -6.79
N ARG A 86 11.98 14.85 -7.55
CA ARG A 86 12.84 14.91 -8.75
C ARG A 86 12.13 14.32 -9.97
N GLN A 87 11.52 13.15 -9.84
CA GLN A 87 10.88 12.44 -10.93
C GLN A 87 9.68 11.63 -10.44
N TRP A 88 8.84 11.20 -11.38
CA TRP A 88 7.76 10.27 -11.12
C TRP A 88 8.30 8.84 -11.03
N GLN A 89 7.80 8.10 -10.06
CA GLN A 89 8.21 6.73 -9.76
C GLN A 89 7.00 5.81 -9.85
N ALA A 90 7.16 4.64 -10.49
CA ALA A 90 6.13 3.62 -10.51
C ALA A 90 5.74 3.23 -9.07
N HIS A 91 4.46 3.34 -8.74
CA HIS A 91 4.02 3.14 -7.36
C HIS A 91 2.57 2.68 -7.25
N ALA A 92 2.27 2.01 -6.13
CA ALA A 92 0.93 1.59 -5.77
C ALA A 92 0.61 1.96 -4.32
N TRP A 93 -0.60 2.45 -4.09
CA TRP A 93 -1.10 2.90 -2.79
C TRP A 93 -2.58 2.51 -2.63
N VAL A 94 -3.15 2.88 -1.49
CA VAL A 94 -4.56 2.65 -1.18
C VAL A 94 -5.30 3.98 -1.14
N ARG A 95 -6.52 3.99 -1.65
CA ARG A 95 -7.40 5.15 -1.54
C ARG A 95 -8.71 4.75 -0.89
N GLN A 96 -9.14 5.55 0.07
CA GLN A 96 -10.36 5.38 0.84
C GLN A 96 -11.07 6.75 0.82
N HIS A 97 -12.16 6.86 0.06
CA HIS A 97 -12.84 8.13 -0.22
C HIS A 97 -11.87 9.25 -0.67
N ASP A 98 -11.77 10.31 0.13
CA ASP A 98 -10.97 11.52 -0.08
C ASP A 98 -9.56 11.43 0.51
N MET A 99 -9.13 10.22 0.92
CA MET A 99 -7.85 9.98 1.57
C MET A 99 -6.99 8.97 0.79
N ILE A 100 -5.70 9.27 0.69
CA ILE A 100 -4.65 8.34 0.28
C ILE A 100 -4.02 7.76 1.55
N ILE A 101 -3.81 6.44 1.55
CA ILE A 101 -3.06 5.70 2.55
C ILE A 101 -1.92 4.97 1.86
N ASP A 102 -0.71 5.21 2.33
CA ASP A 102 0.49 4.61 1.75
C ASP A 102 1.43 4.16 2.88
N VAL A 103 1.80 2.89 2.85
CA VAL A 103 2.68 2.25 3.83
C VAL A 103 4.04 1.89 3.23
N THR A 104 4.37 2.44 2.07
CA THR A 104 5.59 2.12 1.29
C THR A 104 6.24 3.34 0.65
N ALA A 105 5.74 4.55 0.88
CA ALA A 105 6.29 5.79 0.33
C ALA A 105 7.74 6.07 0.79
N ASP A 106 8.18 5.46 1.90
CA ASP A 106 9.56 5.54 2.39
C ASP A 106 10.59 4.97 1.43
N GLN A 107 10.20 4.11 0.49
CA GLN A 107 11.10 3.68 -0.59
C GLN A 107 11.58 4.84 -1.47
N PHE A 108 10.89 5.99 -1.41
CA PHE A 108 11.22 7.25 -2.09
C PHE A 108 11.68 8.35 -1.11
N GLY A 109 11.98 8.00 0.14
CA GLY A 109 12.44 8.95 1.17
C GLY A 109 11.34 9.69 1.93
N ALA A 110 10.07 9.31 1.77
CA ALA A 110 8.97 9.86 2.56
C ALA A 110 8.82 9.15 3.93
N ALA A 111 7.80 9.54 4.70
CA ALA A 111 7.49 8.86 5.96
C ALA A 111 7.00 7.40 5.72
N PRO A 112 7.28 6.45 6.64
CA PRO A 112 6.85 5.04 6.52
C PRO A 112 5.36 4.83 6.35
N VAL A 113 4.55 5.73 6.90
CA VAL A 113 3.09 5.76 6.78
C VAL A 113 2.67 7.17 6.40
N LEU A 114 1.94 7.30 5.31
CA LEU A 114 1.29 8.53 4.90
C LEU A 114 -0.21 8.32 4.86
N VAL A 115 -0.93 9.23 5.53
CA VAL A 115 -2.38 9.37 5.38
C VAL A 115 -2.65 10.83 5.05
N VAL A 116 -2.95 11.10 3.78
CA VAL A 116 -3.04 12.45 3.20
C VAL A 116 -4.32 12.59 2.38
N ALA A 117 -4.68 13.83 2.03
CA ALA A 117 -5.82 14.06 1.14
C ALA A 117 -5.55 13.48 -0.25
N ALA A 118 -6.61 13.04 -0.94
CA ALA A 118 -6.51 12.51 -2.30
C ALA A 118 -6.06 13.53 -3.36
N THR A 119 -5.94 14.80 -2.98
CA THR A 119 -5.40 15.90 -3.79
C THR A 119 -3.92 16.15 -3.58
N ASP A 120 -3.23 15.32 -2.78
CA ASP A 120 -1.78 15.42 -2.56
C ASP A 120 -1.04 15.26 -3.89
N ARG A 121 -0.31 16.31 -4.30
CA ARG A 121 0.35 16.42 -5.60
C ARG A 121 1.50 15.45 -5.81
N ARG A 122 1.94 14.76 -4.75
CA ARG A 122 2.93 13.70 -4.87
C ARG A 122 2.35 12.43 -5.48
N TYR A 123 1.03 12.30 -5.56
CA TYR A 123 0.37 11.12 -6.09
C TYR A 123 -0.38 11.46 -7.36
N ALA A 124 -0.24 10.61 -8.37
CA ALA A 124 -1.02 10.70 -9.59
C ALA A 124 -1.34 9.31 -10.12
N GLU A 125 -2.64 9.00 -10.19
CA GLU A 125 -3.14 7.74 -10.71
C GLU A 125 -2.85 7.60 -12.21
N GLY A 126 -2.46 6.40 -12.63
CA GLY A 126 -2.33 6.01 -14.03
C GLY A 126 -3.60 5.34 -14.57
N CYS A 127 -3.56 4.83 -15.80
CA CYS A 127 -4.71 4.15 -16.43
C CYS A 127 -5.03 2.75 -15.86
N GLY A 128 -4.55 2.42 -14.67
CA GLY A 128 -4.77 1.14 -13.99
C GLY A 128 -3.51 0.30 -13.79
N ASP A 129 -3.71 -0.93 -13.33
CA ASP A 129 -2.65 -1.93 -13.14
C ASP A 129 -2.18 -2.47 -14.49
N THR A 130 -0.97 -2.11 -14.90
CA THR A 130 -0.36 -2.58 -16.15
C THR A 130 0.33 -3.94 -16.00
N ALA A 131 0.30 -4.53 -14.80
CA ALA A 131 0.90 -5.84 -14.57
C ALA A 131 0.17 -6.94 -15.35
N LEU A 132 0.95 -7.90 -15.86
CA LEU A 132 0.37 -9.08 -16.49
C LEU A 132 -0.47 -9.88 -15.48
N PRO A 133 -1.55 -10.57 -15.91
CA PRO A 133 -2.47 -11.28 -15.02
C PRO A 133 -1.80 -12.27 -14.06
N GLU A 134 -0.75 -12.95 -14.49
CA GLU A 134 0.03 -13.88 -13.66
C GLU A 134 0.70 -13.16 -12.49
N PHE A 135 1.22 -11.95 -12.69
CA PHE A 135 1.82 -11.16 -11.62
C PHE A 135 0.74 -10.64 -10.65
N ALA A 136 -0.41 -10.22 -11.17
CA ALA A 136 -1.56 -9.87 -10.33
C ALA A 136 -2.01 -11.06 -9.47
N ALA A 137 -2.12 -12.26 -10.05
CA ALA A 137 -2.49 -13.49 -9.34
C ALA A 137 -1.44 -13.89 -8.27
N VAL A 138 -0.15 -13.78 -8.58
CA VAL A 138 0.93 -14.04 -7.62
C VAL A 138 0.86 -13.06 -6.43
N ARG A 139 0.59 -11.77 -6.68
CA ARG A 139 0.40 -10.78 -5.60
C ARG A 139 -0.79 -11.15 -4.72
N GLN A 140 -1.93 -11.50 -5.32
CA GLN A 140 -3.13 -11.89 -4.57
C GLN A 140 -2.87 -13.12 -3.70
N LYS A 141 -2.23 -14.15 -4.26
CA LYS A 141 -1.88 -15.38 -3.52
C LYS A 141 -0.96 -15.09 -2.34
N ALA A 142 0.05 -14.23 -2.52
CA ALA A 142 0.96 -13.83 -1.46
C ALA A 142 0.21 -13.13 -0.30
N VAL A 143 -0.73 -12.24 -0.61
CA VAL A 143 -1.53 -11.53 0.39
C VAL A 143 -2.46 -12.47 1.14
N VAL A 144 -3.18 -13.35 0.44
CA VAL A 144 -4.08 -14.34 1.07
C VAL A 144 -3.32 -15.23 2.07
N ALA A 145 -2.09 -15.62 1.74
CA ALA A 145 -1.25 -16.43 2.62
C ALA A 145 -0.82 -15.69 3.90
N LEU A 146 -0.86 -14.35 3.94
CA LEU A 146 -0.54 -13.57 5.13
C LEU A 146 -1.70 -13.44 6.11
N LEU A 147 -2.95 -13.56 5.67
CA LEU A 147 -4.11 -13.29 6.52
C LEU A 147 -4.13 -14.11 7.83
N PRO A 148 -3.83 -15.43 7.83
CA PRO A 148 -3.76 -16.19 9.08
C PRO A 148 -2.67 -15.66 10.04
N ARG A 149 -1.52 -15.25 9.50
CA ARG A 149 -0.42 -14.67 10.29
C ARG A 149 -0.81 -13.31 10.87
N TRP A 150 -1.50 -12.48 10.08
CA TRP A 150 -2.06 -11.21 10.54
C TRP A 150 -3.05 -11.40 11.70
N HIS A 151 -4.00 -12.34 11.57
CA HIS A 151 -4.99 -12.59 12.62
C HIS A 151 -4.38 -13.09 13.92
N ALA A 152 -3.26 -13.82 13.86
CA ALA A 152 -2.49 -14.27 15.01
C ALA A 152 -1.50 -13.21 15.55
N SER A 153 -1.35 -12.08 14.87
CA SER A 153 -0.32 -11.09 15.19
C SER A 153 -0.74 -10.16 16.35
N PRO A 154 0.22 -9.68 17.16
CA PRO A 154 -0.04 -8.66 18.17
C PRO A 154 -0.47 -7.31 17.55
N GLN A 155 -0.02 -7.00 16.34
CA GLN A 155 -0.39 -5.76 15.62
C GLN A 155 -1.90 -5.69 15.33
N ARG A 156 -2.52 -6.83 15.03
CA ARG A 156 -3.97 -6.92 14.88
C ARG A 156 -4.70 -6.79 16.22
N ALA A 157 -4.14 -7.36 17.29
CA ALA A 157 -4.77 -7.38 18.61
C ALA A 157 -4.88 -5.99 19.27
N ILE A 158 -3.99 -5.06 18.92
CA ILE A 158 -4.04 -3.68 19.43
C ILE A 158 -5.06 -2.80 18.69
N LEU A 159 -5.58 -3.24 17.53
CA LEU A 159 -6.58 -2.48 16.80
C LEU A 159 -7.97 -2.67 17.43
N PRO A 160 -8.77 -1.60 17.54
CA PRO A 160 -10.14 -1.74 18.01
C PRO A 160 -10.91 -2.66 17.08
N ALA A 161 -11.69 -3.58 17.66
CA ALA A 161 -12.56 -4.47 16.90
C ALA A 161 -13.42 -3.66 15.92
N ALA A 162 -13.66 -4.22 14.73
CA ALA A 162 -14.58 -3.63 13.78
C ALA A 162 -15.90 -3.36 14.49
N ARG A 163 -16.32 -2.08 14.51
CA ARG A 163 -17.67 -1.75 14.99
C ARG A 163 -18.63 -2.47 14.06
N ALA A 164 -19.33 -3.47 14.59
CA ALA A 164 -20.43 -4.09 13.87
C ALA A 164 -21.38 -2.96 13.46
N LEU A 165 -21.62 -2.84 12.16
CA LEU A 165 -22.72 -2.03 11.66
C LEU A 165 -23.99 -2.70 12.19
N SER A 166 -24.60 -2.12 13.21
CA SER A 166 -25.96 -2.51 13.61
C SER A 166 -26.87 -2.25 12.42
N CYS A 167 -27.39 -3.33 11.83
CA CYS A 167 -28.50 -3.29 10.89
C CYS A 167 -29.75 -2.72 11.55
#